data_AF-A0A061E477-F1
#
_entry.id   AF-A0A061E477-F1
#
_cell.length_a   1.000
_cell.length_b   1.000
_cell.length_c   1.000
_cell.angle_alpha   90.00
_cell.angle_beta   90.00
_cell.angle_gamma   90.00
#
_symmetry.space_group_name_H-M   'P 1'
#
loop_
_entity.id
_entity.type
_entity.pdbx_description
1 polymer ?
#
loop_
_entity_poly.entity_id
_entity_poly.type
_entity_poly.pdbx_seq_one_letter_code
_entity_poly.pdbx_strand_id
1 'polypeptide(L)'
;MATPSTSAQSFVTKEKLEKLLDQNNKSLNFSKFDLKLPYLAKVVVNPYPKDYTSLKFKQVNGKTGNAWEHVMKLVKTLGVVGLEDDLKLKEFFKSFTEKAYMWYVNLTLSSVDYWNQMCRMVGEKFFST
;
A
#
# COMPACT_ATOMS: atom_id res chain seq x y z
N MET A 1 -1.98 23.15 -33.71
CA MET A 1 -2.68 21.94 -33.25
C MET A 1 -1.68 21.10 -32.49
N ALA A 2 -1.80 21.00 -31.16
CA ALA A 2 -0.88 20.23 -30.32
C ALA A 2 -1.47 18.83 -30.08
N THR A 3 -0.72 17.79 -30.42
CA THR A 3 -1.05 16.38 -30.14
C THR A 3 -0.91 16.08 -28.65
N PRO A 4 -1.80 15.28 -28.03
CA PRO A 4 -1.65 14.86 -26.65
C PRO A 4 -0.63 13.72 -26.55
N SER A 5 0.43 13.91 -25.77
CA SER A 5 1.40 12.87 -25.44
C SER A 5 0.76 11.87 -24.48
N THR A 6 0.34 10.71 -25.01
CA THR A 6 -0.02 9.55 -24.20
C THR A 6 1.22 9.05 -23.48
N SER A 7 1.35 9.36 -22.19
CA SER A 7 2.30 8.71 -21.31
C SER A 7 1.90 7.23 -21.18
N ALA A 8 2.51 6.39 -22.01
CA ALA A 8 2.43 4.95 -21.86
C ALA A 8 3.07 4.59 -20.52
N GLN A 9 2.24 4.29 -19.53
CA GLN A 9 2.68 3.79 -18.24
C GLN A 9 3.34 2.42 -18.48
N SER A 10 4.66 2.41 -18.67
CA SER A 10 5.40 1.17 -18.94
C SER A 10 5.43 0.35 -17.67
N PHE A 11 4.61 -0.70 -17.59
CA PHE A 11 4.69 -1.65 -16.50
C PHE A 11 6.03 -2.40 -16.57
N VAL A 12 6.73 -2.50 -15.45
CA VAL A 12 7.97 -3.26 -15.35
C VAL A 12 7.61 -4.71 -15.05
N THR A 13 7.98 -5.62 -15.94
CA THR A 13 7.80 -7.06 -15.72
C THR A 13 8.80 -7.58 -14.67
N LYS A 14 8.45 -8.68 -13.99
CA LYS A 14 9.32 -9.34 -13.01
C LYS A 14 10.74 -9.58 -13.55
N GLU A 15 10.83 -10.07 -14.79
CA GLU A 15 12.11 -10.34 -15.46
C GLU A 15 12.92 -9.07 -15.76
N LYS A 16 12.26 -7.96 -16.08
CA LYS A 16 12.93 -6.67 -16.29
C LYS A 16 13.45 -6.10 -14.97
N LEU A 17 12.72 -6.33 -13.87
CA LEU A 17 13.16 -5.94 -12.54
C LEU A 17 14.34 -6.79 -12.06
N GLU A 18 14.33 -8.10 -12.29
CA GLU A 18 15.45 -9.02 -12.02
C GLU A 18 16.73 -8.54 -12.71
N LYS A 19 16.67 -8.28 -14.02
CA LYS A 19 17.82 -7.76 -14.79
C LYS A 19 18.37 -6.45 -14.25
N LEU A 20 17.51 -5.51 -13.84
CA LEU A 20 17.94 -4.23 -13.27
C LEU A 20 18.64 -4.41 -11.91
N LEU A 21 18.24 -5.39 -11.11
CA LEU A 21 18.79 -5.63 -9.79
C LEU A 21 20.16 -6.32 -9.88
N ASP A 22 20.29 -7.28 -10.80
CA ASP A 22 21.57 -7.92 -11.12
C ASP A 22 22.60 -6.90 -11.65
N GLN A 23 22.17 -5.98 -12.52
CA GLN A 23 23.02 -4.88 -13.03
C GLN A 23 23.54 -3.94 -11.93
N ASN A 24 22.81 -3.81 -10.81
CA ASN A 24 23.18 -2.95 -9.70
C ASN A 24 23.93 -3.69 -8.58
N ASN A 25 24.37 -4.95 -8.79
CA ASN A 25 24.95 -5.82 -7.76
C ASN A 25 24.07 -5.95 -6.50
N LYS A 26 22.76 -5.72 -6.62
CA LYS A 26 21.79 -5.91 -5.54
C LYS A 26 21.09 -7.23 -5.79
N SER A 27 21.66 -8.32 -5.29
CA SER A 27 20.99 -9.63 -5.28
C SER A 27 19.73 -9.53 -4.42
N LEU A 28 18.58 -9.42 -5.07
CA LEU A 28 17.28 -9.45 -4.44
C LEU A 28 16.66 -10.78 -4.80
N ASN A 29 16.79 -11.73 -3.87
CA ASN A 29 16.19 -13.03 -4.04
C ASN A 29 14.66 -12.88 -4.04
N PHE A 30 14.02 -12.96 -5.21
CA PHE A 30 12.56 -12.85 -5.35
C PHE A 30 11.79 -13.93 -4.59
N SER A 31 12.39 -15.08 -4.28
CA SER A 31 11.77 -16.07 -3.38
C SER A 31 11.80 -15.64 -1.91
N LYS A 32 12.70 -14.73 -1.53
CA LYS A 32 12.71 -14.07 -0.21
C LYS A 32 11.65 -12.98 -0.12
N PHE A 33 11.17 -12.48 -1.26
CA PHE A 33 9.88 -11.82 -1.35
C PHE A 33 8.78 -12.87 -1.45
N ASP A 34 8.70 -13.76 -0.45
CA ASP A 34 7.37 -14.02 0.06
C ASP A 34 6.84 -12.64 0.42
N LEU A 35 5.94 -12.10 -0.40
CA LEU A 35 5.09 -11.00 -0.04
C LEU A 35 4.26 -11.52 1.14
N LYS A 36 4.90 -11.62 2.32
CA LYS A 36 4.33 -11.84 3.63
C LYS A 36 3.58 -10.56 3.96
N LEU A 37 2.56 -10.31 3.16
CA LEU A 37 1.63 -9.24 3.36
C LEU A 37 1.06 -9.53 4.75
N PRO A 38 1.18 -8.62 5.72
CA PRO A 38 0.74 -8.84 7.08
C PRO A 38 -0.79 -9.03 7.20
N TYR A 39 -1.53 -8.90 6.10
CA TYR A 39 -2.94 -9.23 6.00
C TYR A 39 -3.16 -10.67 5.50
N LEU A 40 -4.28 -11.28 5.90
CA LEU A 40 -4.62 -12.66 5.53
C LEU A 40 -4.70 -12.86 4.00
N ALA A 41 -4.43 -14.09 3.57
CA ALA A 41 -4.60 -14.54 2.18
C ALA A 41 -6.00 -14.22 1.61
N LYS A 42 -7.04 -14.19 2.46
CA LYS A 42 -8.42 -13.78 2.08
C LYS A 42 -8.46 -12.39 1.41
N VAL A 43 -7.66 -11.45 1.92
CA VAL A 43 -7.57 -10.10 1.37
C VAL A 43 -6.90 -10.16 -0.01
N VAL A 44 -5.82 -10.93 -0.17
CA VAL A 44 -5.15 -11.11 -1.47
C VAL A 44 -6.13 -11.62 -2.53
N VAL A 45 -6.96 -12.60 -2.18
CA VAL A 45 -7.91 -13.26 -3.09
C VAL A 45 -9.04 -12.34 -3.53
N ASN A 46 -9.42 -11.32 -2.75
CA ASN A 46 -10.53 -10.42 -3.12
C ASN A 46 -10.12 -9.44 -4.24
N PRO A 47 -10.54 -9.63 -5.51
CA PRO A 47 -10.12 -8.77 -6.60
C PRO A 47 -10.76 -7.38 -6.49
N TYR A 48 -10.15 -6.37 -7.12
CA TYR A 48 -10.83 -5.08 -7.27
C TYR A 48 -12.05 -5.23 -8.19
N PRO A 49 -13.14 -4.49 -7.96
CA PRO A 49 -14.25 -4.41 -8.89
C PRO A 49 -13.79 -3.98 -10.29
N LYS A 50 -14.48 -4.45 -11.34
CA LYS A 50 -14.08 -4.27 -12.74
C LYS A 50 -13.95 -2.79 -13.15
N ASP A 51 -14.77 -1.92 -12.58
CA ASP A 51 -14.80 -0.48 -12.86
C ASP A 51 -14.13 0.35 -11.75
N TYR A 52 -13.35 -0.30 -10.88
CA TYR A 52 -12.67 0.38 -9.79
C TYR A 52 -11.57 1.30 -10.30
N THR A 53 -11.72 2.59 -10.03
CA THR A 53 -10.66 3.56 -10.25
C THR A 53 -9.78 3.63 -9.01
N SER A 54 -8.49 3.28 -9.15
CA SER A 54 -7.52 3.39 -8.06
C SER A 54 -7.53 4.82 -7.51
N LEU A 55 -7.73 4.95 -6.20
CA LEU A 55 -7.67 6.25 -5.55
C LEU A 55 -6.23 6.76 -5.54
N LYS A 56 -6.05 8.02 -5.95
CA LYS A 56 -4.76 8.70 -5.88
C LYS A 56 -4.62 9.35 -4.51
N PHE A 57 -3.79 8.75 -3.66
CA PHE A 57 -3.46 9.31 -2.35
C PHE A 57 -2.11 9.99 -2.36
N LYS A 58 -1.98 11.06 -1.56
CA LYS A 58 -0.67 11.61 -1.21
C LYS A 58 -0.01 10.64 -0.22
N GLN A 59 1.22 10.23 -0.52
CA GLN A 59 1.95 9.23 0.26
C GLN A 59 2.28 9.75 1.67
N VAL A 60 2.18 8.87 2.67
CA VAL A 60 2.43 9.14 4.09
C VAL A 60 3.81 8.63 4.50
N ASN A 61 4.76 9.55 4.73
CA ASN A 61 6.14 9.20 5.11
C ASN A 61 6.35 9.01 6.63
N GLY A 62 5.30 9.19 7.43
CA GLY A 62 5.34 9.03 8.88
C GLY A 62 5.98 10.20 9.63
N LYS A 63 6.13 11.39 9.02
CA LYS A 63 6.49 12.62 9.75
C LYS A 63 5.25 13.16 10.48
N THR A 64 5.41 13.36 11.79
CA THR A 64 4.37 13.47 12.82
C THR A 64 3.27 14.51 12.54
N GLY A 65 3.56 15.58 11.79
CA GLY A 65 2.61 16.70 11.62
C GLY A 65 1.48 16.48 10.60
N ASN A 66 1.72 15.77 9.48
CA ASN A 66 0.72 15.63 8.41
C ASN A 66 0.21 14.20 8.20
N ALA A 67 0.85 13.22 8.84
CA ALA A 67 0.49 11.82 8.68
C ALA A 67 -0.94 11.54 9.19
N TRP A 68 -1.35 12.17 10.30
CA TRP A 68 -2.70 12.01 10.87
C TRP A 68 -3.80 12.52 9.94
N GLU A 69 -3.66 13.76 9.46
CA GLU A 69 -4.60 14.36 8.53
C GLU A 69 -4.72 13.53 7.23
N HIS A 70 -3.59 13.02 6.74
CA HIS A 70 -3.58 12.14 5.57
C HIS A 70 -4.28 10.81 5.83
N VAL A 71 -4.03 10.15 6.96
CA VAL A 71 -4.71 8.91 7.37
C VAL A 71 -6.21 9.14 7.56
N MET A 72 -6.63 10.20 8.24
CA MET A 72 -8.05 10.52 8.42
C MET A 72 -8.75 10.84 7.09
N LYS A 73 -8.10 11.59 6.20
CA LYS A 73 -8.65 11.89 4.88
C LYS A 73 -8.82 10.62 4.05
N LEU A 74 -7.86 9.72 4.13
CA LEU A 74 -7.90 8.41 3.48
C LEU A 74 -9.06 7.56 4.03
N VAL A 75 -9.15 7.39 5.35
CA VAL A 75 -10.26 6.68 6.03
C VAL A 75 -11.62 7.24 5.60
N LYS A 76 -11.78 8.57 5.64
CA LYS A 76 -13.01 9.25 5.22
C LYS A 76 -13.34 8.99 3.75
N THR A 77 -12.34 9.04 2.87
CA THR A 77 -12.55 8.81 1.43
C THR A 77 -12.96 7.37 1.14
N LEU A 78 -12.31 6.39 1.77
CA LEU A 78 -12.66 4.97 1.62
C LEU A 78 -14.10 4.67 2.10
N GLY A 79 -14.55 5.38 3.15
CA GLY A 79 -15.94 5.32 3.62
C GLY A 79 -16.93 5.93 2.63
N VAL A 80 -16.61 7.08 2.02
CA VAL A 80 -17.47 7.72 1.01
C VAL A 80 -17.62 6.86 -0.25
N VAL A 81 -16.54 6.18 -0.68
CA VAL A 81 -16.59 5.25 -1.82
C VAL A 81 -17.35 3.96 -1.48
N GLY A 82 -17.58 3.68 -0.19
CA GLY A 82 -18.29 2.48 0.23
C GLY A 82 -17.49 1.19 0.01
N LEU A 83 -16.17 1.24 0.15
CA LEU A 83 -15.33 0.05 -0.07
C LEU A 83 -15.51 -0.97 1.06
N GLU A 84 -15.54 -2.24 0.69
CA GLU A 84 -15.45 -3.36 1.62
C GLU A 84 -14.13 -3.34 2.40
N ASP A 85 -14.13 -3.85 3.63
CA ASP A 85 -13.00 -3.71 4.56
C ASP A 85 -11.67 -4.28 4.01
N ASP A 86 -11.71 -5.37 3.25
CA ASP A 86 -10.54 -5.93 2.59
C ASP A 86 -9.95 -4.97 1.54
N LEU A 87 -10.81 -4.28 0.79
CA LEU A 87 -10.40 -3.27 -0.18
C LEU A 87 -9.90 -2.00 0.51
N LYS A 88 -10.53 -1.60 1.63
CA LYS A 88 -10.04 -0.50 2.47
C LYS A 88 -8.61 -0.77 2.93
N LEU A 89 -8.32 -1.97 3.41
CA LEU A 89 -6.97 -2.39 3.83
C LEU A 89 -5.97 -2.30 2.67
N LYS A 90 -6.30 -2.85 1.49
CA LYS A 90 -5.41 -2.79 0.32
C LYS A 90 -5.06 -1.36 -0.07
N GLU A 91 -6.05 -0.49 -0.20
CA GLU A 91 -5.85 0.91 -0.58
C GLU A 91 -5.09 1.68 0.49
N PHE A 92 -5.36 1.37 1.75
CA PHE A 92 -4.69 2.01 2.86
C PHE A 92 -3.19 1.71 2.88
N PHE A 93 -2.78 0.47 2.63
CA PHE A 93 -1.36 0.12 2.57
C PHE A 93 -0.62 0.75 1.39
N LYS A 94 -1.28 1.00 0.26
CA LYS A 94 -0.67 1.75 -0.86
C LYS A 94 -0.27 3.16 -0.47
N SER A 95 -0.88 3.73 0.57
CA SER A 95 -0.57 5.08 1.04
C SER A 95 0.71 5.17 1.88
N PHE A 96 1.22 4.04 2.39
CA PHE A 96 2.40 4.03 3.26
C PHE A 96 3.68 4.21 2.44
N THR A 97 4.55 5.10 2.91
CA THR A 97 5.91 5.24 2.40
C THR A 97 6.92 5.34 3.55
N GLU A 98 8.20 5.16 3.23
CA GLU A 98 9.34 5.27 4.15
C GLU A 98 9.11 4.54 5.48
N LYS A 99 9.05 5.28 6.61
CA LYS A 99 8.93 4.74 7.96
C LYS A 99 7.63 3.99 8.19
N ALA A 100 6.53 4.45 7.59
CA ALA A 100 5.23 3.78 7.71
C ALA A 100 5.24 2.43 6.99
N TYR A 101 5.82 2.40 5.79
CA TYR A 101 5.97 1.16 5.03
C TYR A 101 6.94 0.20 5.71
N MET A 102 8.05 0.70 6.27
CA MET A 102 9.01 -0.13 7.00
C MET A 102 8.40 -0.73 8.28
N TRP A 103 7.55 -0.01 9.00
CA TRP A 103 6.82 -0.59 10.12
C TRP A 103 5.85 -1.68 9.65
N TYR A 104 5.12 -1.43 8.57
CA TYR A 104 4.16 -2.37 8.01
C TYR A 104 4.79 -3.71 7.59
N VAL A 105 5.92 -3.69 6.88
CA VAL A 105 6.60 -4.94 6.45
C VAL A 105 7.18 -5.74 7.63
N ASN A 106 7.32 -5.12 8.81
CA ASN A 106 7.79 -5.76 10.04
C ASN A 106 6.63 -6.28 10.92
N LEU A 107 5.37 -6.08 10.51
CA LEU A 107 4.24 -6.65 11.23
C LEU A 107 4.23 -8.18 11.09
N THR A 108 3.80 -8.87 12.15
CA THR A 108 3.62 -10.32 12.10
C THR A 108 2.61 -10.70 11.02
N LEU A 109 2.87 -11.79 10.29
CA LEU A 109 1.98 -12.30 9.28
C LEU A 109 0.59 -12.56 9.87
N SER A 110 -0.47 -12.17 9.16
CA SER A 110 -1.86 -12.31 9.62
C SER A 110 -2.16 -11.62 10.96
N SER A 111 -1.40 -10.58 11.34
CA SER A 111 -1.68 -9.79 12.54
C SER A 111 -2.86 -8.81 12.37
N VAL A 112 -3.40 -8.72 11.15
CA VAL A 112 -4.44 -7.76 10.77
C VAL A 112 -5.62 -8.52 10.17
N ASP A 113 -6.70 -8.64 10.95
CA ASP A 113 -7.89 -9.40 10.56
C ASP A 113 -8.95 -8.55 9.85
N TYR A 114 -9.05 -7.26 10.19
CA TYR A 114 -10.06 -6.34 9.68
C TYR A 114 -9.63 -4.86 9.77
N TRP A 115 -10.34 -4.00 9.05
CA TRP A 115 -10.06 -2.58 8.89
C TRP A 115 -9.84 -1.82 10.20
N ASN A 116 -10.76 -1.96 11.16
CA ASN A 116 -10.70 -1.23 12.43
C ASN A 116 -9.46 -1.60 13.27
N GLN A 117 -9.01 -2.86 13.22
CA GLN A 117 -7.80 -3.29 13.91
C GLN A 117 -6.56 -2.58 13.33
N MET A 118 -6.47 -2.47 12.01
CA MET A 118 -5.38 -1.72 11.35
C MET A 118 -5.41 -0.24 11.75
N CYS A 119 -6.57 0.41 11.73
CA CYS A 119 -6.69 1.80 12.16
C CYS A 119 -6.17 2.01 13.59
N ARG A 120 -6.49 1.08 14.51
CA ARG A 120 -5.99 1.13 15.89
C ARG A 120 -4.47 0.97 15.96
N MET A 121 -3.90 -0.01 15.25
CA MET A 121 -2.44 -0.26 15.25
C MET A 121 -1.65 0.94 14.72
N VAL A 122 -2.15 1.61 13.69
CA VAL A 122 -1.55 2.86 13.18
C VAL A 122 -1.69 3.98 14.20
N GLY A 123 -2.87 4.11 14.81
CA GLY A 123 -3.15 4.91 16.00
C GLY A 123 -2.03 4.81 17.02
N GLU A 124 -1.83 3.60 17.53
CA GLU A 124 -0.86 3.29 18.57
C GLU A 124 0.59 3.52 18.13
N LYS A 125 0.92 3.21 16.87
CA LYS A 125 2.31 3.29 16.40
C LYS A 125 2.79 4.72 16.13
N PHE A 126 1.93 5.55 15.56
CA PHE A 126 2.32 6.85 15.02
C PHE A 126 1.72 8.04 15.79
N PHE A 127 0.73 7.79 16.65
CA PHE A 127 -0.05 8.84 17.30
C PHE A 127 -0.19 8.67 18.82
N SER A 128 0.32 7.58 19.41
CA SER A 128 0.51 7.50 20.86
C SER A 128 1.71 8.33 21.29
N THR A 129 1.47 9.29 22.18
CA THR A 129 2.44 10.19 22.82
C THR A 129 3.32 9.46 23.83
#